data_AF-A0A142YGZ6-F1
#
_entry.id   AF-A0A142YGZ6-F1
#
_cell.length_a   1.000
_cell.length_b   1.000
_cell.length_c   1.000
_cell.angle_alpha   90.00
_cell.angle_beta   90.00
_cell.angle_gamma   90.00
#
_symmetry.space_group_name_H-M   'P 1'
#
loop_
_entity.id
_entity.type
_entity.pdbx_description
1 polymer ?
#
loop_
_entity_poly.entity_id
_entity_poly.type
_entity_poly.pdbx_seq_one_letter_code
_entity_poly.pdbx_strand_id
1 'polypeptide(L)'
;MPFEEPPEDGINEPKFTINAFMRYLSANASGREAITLQQKYPSAYQAVYYDAASDVLRRYIDSGMGDDAILDEGIAAIRAASTEDKGPHNIRANVEVVEAFRDRRPKLSFGGLSPSTSPGPQMSLVIAGVELVIQPEILLEGVIDGEMRGGAVKFYFSKGHPLTSPAASYGALLLQRYCEANLPDRATVQNRQCIICDVRVGEVHHSPEATVRREREIEAACAEIAVRWPATSPPGRP
;
A
#
# COMPACT_ATOMS: atom_id res chain seq x y z
N MET A 1 10.26 -23.50 -18.10
CA MET A 1 9.10 -23.88 -17.25
C MET A 1 7.85 -23.26 -17.87
N PRO A 2 6.74 -23.99 -18.02
CA PRO A 2 5.51 -23.45 -18.56
C PRO A 2 4.92 -22.46 -17.54
N PHE A 3 4.51 -21.28 -18.02
CA PHE A 3 3.81 -20.29 -17.22
C PHE A 3 2.42 -20.86 -16.89
N GLU A 4 2.13 -21.04 -15.60
CA GLU A 4 0.79 -21.38 -15.11
C GLU A 4 -0.17 -20.26 -15.51
N GLU A 5 -1.30 -20.65 -16.11
CA GLU A 5 -2.37 -19.70 -16.45
C GLU A 5 -2.94 -19.11 -15.14
N PRO A 6 -3.10 -17.79 -15.05
CA PRO A 6 -3.69 -17.18 -13.86
C PRO A 6 -5.13 -17.70 -13.67
N PRO A 7 -5.59 -17.84 -12.41
CA PRO A 7 -6.96 -18.30 -12.14
C PRO A 7 -7.99 -17.41 -12.86
N GLU A 8 -9.01 -18.03 -13.47
CA GLU A 8 -10.06 -17.34 -14.25
C GLU A 8 -10.89 -16.36 -13.40
N ASP A 9 -10.97 -16.61 -12.09
CA ASP A 9 -11.68 -15.76 -11.13
C ASP A 9 -10.90 -14.45 -10.88
N GLY A 10 -11.36 -13.37 -11.51
CA GLY A 10 -10.83 -12.01 -11.32
C GLY A 10 -10.41 -11.28 -12.60
N ILE A 11 -10.40 -11.94 -13.76
CA ILE A 11 -10.10 -11.28 -15.05
C ILE A 11 -11.25 -10.37 -15.50
N ASN A 12 -12.49 -10.71 -15.15
CA ASN A 12 -13.68 -10.00 -15.64
C ASN A 12 -14.06 -8.78 -14.80
N GLU A 13 -13.69 -8.74 -13.53
CA GLU A 13 -14.05 -7.65 -12.61
C GLU A 13 -12.83 -6.76 -12.31
N PRO A 14 -12.92 -5.43 -12.51
CA PRO A 14 -11.81 -4.54 -12.24
C PRO A 14 -11.42 -4.55 -10.76
N LYS A 15 -10.19 -4.97 -10.48
CA LYS A 15 -9.65 -5.07 -9.13
C LYS A 15 -8.28 -4.42 -9.03
N PHE A 16 -8.10 -3.59 -8.02
CA PHE A 16 -6.84 -2.89 -7.75
C PHE A 16 -6.51 -2.95 -6.27
N THR A 17 -5.24 -3.19 -5.94
CA THR A 17 -4.75 -2.82 -4.61
C THR A 17 -4.65 -1.30 -4.49
N ILE A 18 -4.78 -0.75 -3.28
CA ILE A 18 -4.59 0.69 -3.05
C ILE A 18 -3.23 1.21 -3.55
N ASN A 19 -2.16 0.42 -3.43
CA ASN A 19 -0.83 0.77 -3.95
C ASN A 19 -0.80 0.84 -5.48
N ALA A 20 -1.43 -0.12 -6.16
CA ALA A 20 -1.56 -0.06 -7.61
C ALA A 20 -2.42 1.13 -8.06
N PHE A 21 -3.48 1.45 -7.31
CA PHE A 21 -4.36 2.57 -7.61
C PHE A 21 -3.65 3.92 -7.43
N MET A 22 -2.90 4.11 -6.34
CA MET A 22 -2.07 5.32 -6.16
C MET A 22 -1.02 5.46 -7.28
N ARG A 23 -0.41 4.35 -7.71
CA ARG A 23 0.51 4.34 -8.85
C ARG A 23 -0.20 4.72 -10.15
N TYR A 24 -1.43 4.23 -10.37
CA TYR A 24 -2.26 4.58 -11.52
C TYR A 24 -2.56 6.08 -11.56
N LEU A 25 -2.94 6.66 -10.43
CA LEU A 25 -3.22 8.09 -10.29
C LEU A 25 -1.99 8.98 -10.55
N SER A 26 -0.78 8.46 -10.27
CA SER A 26 0.48 9.17 -10.53
C SER A 26 1.00 8.98 -11.96
N ALA A 27 0.42 8.07 -12.74
CA ALA A 27 0.95 7.67 -14.03
C ALA A 27 0.41 8.50 -15.21
N ASN A 28 1.25 8.61 -16.24
CA ASN A 28 0.82 9.06 -17.57
C ASN A 28 -0.07 7.99 -18.26
N ALA A 29 -0.59 8.29 -19.45
CA ALA A 29 -1.51 7.40 -20.17
C ALA A 29 -0.94 5.98 -20.38
N SER A 30 0.28 5.86 -20.93
CA SER A 30 0.93 4.56 -21.15
C SER A 30 1.21 3.81 -19.84
N GLY A 31 1.57 4.52 -18.77
CA GLY A 31 1.72 3.94 -17.45
C GLY A 31 0.40 3.40 -16.90
N ARG A 32 -0.70 4.13 -17.06
CA ARG A 32 -2.05 3.68 -16.66
C ARG A 32 -2.47 2.42 -17.40
N GLU A 33 -2.18 2.32 -18.71
CA GLU A 33 -2.42 1.11 -19.50
C GLU A 33 -1.60 -0.07 -18.96
N ALA A 34 -0.30 0.12 -18.74
CA ALA A 34 0.57 -0.92 -18.21
C ALA A 34 0.15 -1.39 -16.81
N ILE A 35 -0.29 -0.47 -15.94
CA ILE A 35 -0.78 -0.79 -14.59
C ILE A 35 -2.07 -1.59 -14.68
N THR A 36 -3.02 -1.17 -15.52
CA THR A 36 -4.31 -1.86 -15.71
C THR A 36 -4.07 -3.27 -16.24
N LEU A 37 -3.19 -3.41 -17.23
CA LEU A 37 -2.77 -4.71 -17.75
C LEU A 37 -2.19 -5.61 -16.66
N GLN A 38 -1.28 -5.05 -15.84
CA GLN A 38 -0.65 -5.78 -14.74
C GLN A 38 -1.65 -6.18 -13.65
N GLN A 39 -2.68 -5.37 -13.37
CA GLN A 39 -3.72 -5.74 -12.41
C GLN A 39 -4.69 -6.78 -12.98
N LYS A 40 -5.05 -6.70 -14.27
CA LYS A 40 -5.93 -7.67 -14.93
C LYS A 40 -5.27 -9.03 -15.16
N TYR A 41 -3.96 -9.02 -15.44
CA TYR A 41 -3.15 -10.21 -15.65
C TYR A 41 -1.93 -10.18 -14.72
N PRO A 42 -2.13 -10.40 -13.40
CA PRO A 42 -1.04 -10.36 -12.44
C PRO A 42 -0.08 -11.52 -12.69
N SER A 43 1.22 -11.24 -12.67
CA SER A 43 2.22 -12.31 -12.65
C SER A 43 2.28 -12.94 -11.25
N ALA A 44 2.37 -14.26 -11.15
CA ALA A 44 2.52 -14.98 -9.87
C ALA A 44 3.62 -14.41 -8.94
N TYR A 45 4.67 -13.82 -9.50
CA TYR A 45 5.79 -13.23 -8.76
C TYR A 45 5.45 -11.94 -7.98
N GLN A 46 4.32 -11.28 -8.26
CA GLN A 46 3.97 -9.99 -7.65
C GLN A 46 3.33 -10.10 -6.26
N ALA A 47 2.76 -11.26 -5.90
CA ALA A 47 1.92 -11.41 -4.73
C ALA A 47 2.66 -11.36 -3.37
N VAL A 48 3.97 -11.65 -3.32
CA VAL A 48 4.75 -11.83 -2.08
C VAL A 48 6.02 -10.98 -2.07
N TYR A 49 6.02 -9.86 -2.82
CA TYR A 49 7.29 -9.20 -3.15
C TYR A 49 7.91 -8.39 -2.00
N TYR A 50 7.13 -7.95 -0.99
CA TYR A 50 7.62 -7.04 0.06
C TYR A 50 7.24 -7.38 1.51
N ASP A 51 6.70 -8.57 1.77
CA ASP A 51 6.22 -8.93 3.12
C ASP A 51 7.32 -8.88 4.17
N ALA A 52 8.52 -9.36 3.82
CA ALA A 52 9.65 -9.37 4.76
C ALA A 52 10.11 -7.94 5.12
N ALA A 53 10.16 -7.02 4.16
CA ALA A 53 10.44 -5.62 4.45
C ALA A 53 9.33 -5.00 5.31
N SER A 54 8.06 -5.25 4.99
CA SER A 54 6.91 -4.78 5.78
C SER A 54 6.99 -5.23 7.24
N ASP A 55 7.32 -6.51 7.48
CA ASP A 55 7.49 -7.07 8.83
C ASP A 55 8.64 -6.40 9.60
N VAL A 56 9.79 -6.16 8.95
CA VAL A 56 10.92 -5.45 9.57
C VAL A 56 10.53 -4.03 9.96
N LEU A 57 9.90 -3.28 9.05
CA LEU A 57 9.49 -1.90 9.31
C LEU A 57 8.44 -1.82 10.42
N ARG A 58 7.49 -2.75 10.46
CA ARG A 58 6.48 -2.82 11.53
C ARG A 58 7.11 -3.09 12.89
N ARG A 59 8.06 -4.03 12.99
CA ARG A 59 8.81 -4.27 14.25
C ARG A 59 9.60 -3.05 14.72
N TYR A 60 10.27 -2.34 13.80
CA TYR A 60 11.00 -1.12 14.14
C TYR A 60 10.07 0.01 14.60
N ILE A 61 8.89 0.12 14.00
CA ILE A 61 7.89 1.11 14.39
C ILE A 61 7.28 0.78 15.75
N ASP A 62 6.94 -0.49 15.99
CA ASP A 62 6.42 -1.00 17.26
C ASP A 62 7.41 -0.79 18.41
N SER A 63 8.72 -0.90 18.15
CA SER A 63 9.76 -0.60 19.13
C SER A 63 9.96 0.91 19.42
N GLY A 64 9.11 1.77 18.87
CA GLY A 64 9.18 3.23 19.04
C GLY A 64 10.20 3.93 18.13
N MET A 65 10.68 3.27 17.07
CA MET A 65 11.59 3.85 16.06
C MET A 65 12.94 4.34 16.61
N GLY A 66 13.38 3.80 17.75
CA GLY A 66 14.63 4.18 18.41
C GLY A 66 15.79 3.20 18.24
N ASP A 67 15.50 1.97 17.83
CA ASP A 67 16.47 0.87 17.80
C ASP A 67 16.81 0.44 16.37
N ASP A 68 17.88 1.00 15.82
CA ASP A 68 18.35 0.69 14.47
C ASP A 68 18.82 -0.76 14.32
N ALA A 69 19.14 -1.46 15.42
CA ALA A 69 19.54 -2.87 15.36
C ALA A 69 18.43 -3.73 14.72
N ILE A 70 17.15 -3.38 14.94
CA ILE A 70 16.02 -4.08 14.33
C ILE A 70 16.07 -4.03 12.80
N LEU A 71 16.47 -2.88 12.23
CA LEU A 71 16.59 -2.72 10.78
C LEU A 71 17.79 -3.51 10.25
N ASP A 72 18.93 -3.43 10.94
CA ASP A 72 20.17 -4.11 10.53
C ASP A 72 20.04 -5.64 10.62
N GLU A 73 19.48 -6.16 11.72
CA GLU A 73 19.15 -7.57 11.88
C GLU A 73 18.10 -8.03 10.86
N GLY A 74 17.11 -7.19 10.57
CA GLY A 74 16.12 -7.44 9.53
C GLY A 74 16.76 -7.59 8.15
N ILE A 75 17.68 -6.70 7.79
CA ILE A 75 18.45 -6.80 6.54
C ILE A 75 19.28 -8.08 6.51
N ALA A 76 19.97 -8.41 7.60
CA ALA A 76 20.77 -9.63 7.69
C ALA A 76 19.91 -10.89 7.53
N ALA A 77 18.75 -10.94 8.19
CA ALA A 77 17.80 -12.05 8.10
C ALA A 77 17.22 -12.21 6.68
N ILE A 78 16.86 -11.10 6.02
CA ILE A 78 16.36 -11.14 4.63
C ILE A 78 17.45 -11.68 3.69
N ARG A 79 18.71 -11.26 3.86
CA ARG A 79 19.84 -11.73 3.05
C ARG A 79 20.17 -13.22 3.28
N ALA A 80 19.94 -13.71 4.49
CA ALA A 80 20.16 -15.12 4.84
C ALA A 80 19.03 -16.05 4.40
N ALA A 81 17.88 -15.52 3.96
CA ALA A 81 16.77 -16.33 3.46
C ALA A 81 17.19 -17.13 2.21
N SER A 82 16.73 -18.38 2.09
CA SER A 82 17.07 -19.24 0.95
C SER A 82 16.59 -18.62 -0.37
N THR A 83 17.49 -18.61 -1.38
CA THR A 83 17.13 -18.22 -2.74
C THR A 83 16.18 -19.21 -3.41
N GLU A 84 16.08 -20.44 -2.89
CA GLU A 84 15.14 -21.45 -3.40
C GLU A 84 13.68 -21.11 -3.05
N ASP A 85 13.45 -20.44 -1.90
CA ASP A 85 12.10 -20.10 -1.42
C ASP A 85 11.53 -18.80 -2.01
N LYS A 86 12.38 -17.77 -2.22
CA LYS A 86 11.94 -16.42 -2.65
C LYS A 86 12.61 -15.90 -3.91
N GLY A 87 13.70 -16.51 -4.37
CA GLY A 87 14.52 -16.03 -5.48
C GLY A 87 15.38 -14.80 -5.14
N PRO A 88 16.55 -14.63 -5.80
CA PRO A 88 17.52 -13.57 -5.46
C PRO A 88 16.99 -12.15 -5.69
N HIS A 89 16.07 -11.95 -6.63
CA HIS A 89 15.47 -10.65 -6.89
C HIS A 89 14.54 -10.17 -5.77
N ASN A 90 13.76 -11.07 -5.15
CA ASN A 90 12.88 -10.76 -4.04
C ASN A 90 13.69 -10.33 -2.80
N ILE A 91 14.75 -11.08 -2.48
CA ILE A 91 15.69 -10.77 -1.39
C ILE A 91 16.26 -9.36 -1.58
N ARG A 92 16.86 -9.10 -2.75
CA ARG A 92 17.44 -7.78 -3.06
C ARG A 92 16.42 -6.65 -2.92
N ALA A 93 15.21 -6.83 -3.42
CA ALA A 93 14.21 -5.79 -3.40
C ALA A 93 13.72 -5.45 -1.99
N ASN A 94 13.53 -6.46 -1.12
CA ASN A 94 13.20 -6.24 0.29
C ASN A 94 14.32 -5.53 1.02
N VAL A 95 15.58 -5.96 0.84
CA VAL A 95 16.76 -5.29 1.42
C VAL A 95 16.81 -3.82 1.00
N GLU A 96 16.66 -3.53 -0.30
CA GLU A 96 16.67 -2.16 -0.82
C GLU A 96 15.57 -1.28 -0.20
N VAL A 97 14.42 -1.85 0.20
CA VAL A 97 13.34 -1.11 0.87
C VAL A 97 13.71 -0.78 2.31
N VAL A 98 14.23 -1.75 3.07
CA VAL A 98 14.62 -1.53 4.46
C VAL A 98 15.79 -0.55 4.55
N GLU A 99 16.77 -0.68 3.65
CA GLU A 99 17.88 0.28 3.53
C GLU A 99 17.38 1.67 3.17
N ALA A 100 16.45 1.80 2.21
CA ALA A 100 15.87 3.09 1.87
C ALA A 100 15.12 3.72 3.06
N PHE A 101 14.36 2.95 3.82
CA PHE A 101 13.70 3.45 5.03
C PHE A 101 14.73 3.95 6.05
N ARG A 102 15.78 3.16 6.31
CA ARG A 102 16.87 3.50 7.24
C ARG A 102 17.57 4.78 6.83
N ASP A 103 17.88 4.93 5.55
CA ASP A 103 18.66 6.07 5.06
C ASP A 103 17.81 7.35 4.97
N ARG A 104 16.52 7.22 4.61
CA ARG A 104 15.61 8.36 4.42
C ARG A 104 14.97 8.86 5.71
N ARG A 105 14.76 7.98 6.69
CA ARG A 105 14.09 8.28 7.98
C ARG A 105 12.79 9.08 7.80
N PRO A 106 11.76 8.51 7.15
CA PRO A 106 10.48 9.18 6.99
C PRO A 106 9.95 9.64 8.36
N LYS A 107 9.48 10.89 8.43
CA LYS A 107 9.04 11.52 9.69
C LYS A 107 7.64 11.06 10.07
N LEU A 108 7.55 9.85 10.62
CA LEU A 108 6.32 9.29 11.14
C LEU A 108 6.00 9.87 12.52
N SER A 109 4.76 10.28 12.72
CA SER A 109 4.24 10.73 14.02
C SER A 109 2.82 10.22 14.19
N PHE A 110 2.58 9.51 15.28
CA PHE A 110 1.29 8.86 15.55
C PHE A 110 0.42 9.64 16.54
N GLY A 111 0.87 10.82 17.00
CA GLY A 111 0.08 11.70 17.86
C GLY A 111 -0.37 11.05 19.17
N GLY A 112 0.43 10.13 19.73
CA GLY A 112 0.08 9.39 20.95
C GLY A 112 -0.68 8.08 20.73
N LEU A 113 -1.05 7.75 19.49
CA LEU A 113 -1.59 6.43 19.16
C LEU A 113 -0.49 5.36 19.15
N SER A 114 -0.86 4.16 19.57
CA SER A 114 0.03 2.99 19.57
C SER A 114 -0.10 2.23 18.25
N PRO A 115 1.02 1.83 17.62
CA PRO A 115 0.99 0.98 16.43
C PRO A 115 0.68 -0.48 16.76
N SER A 116 0.04 -1.19 15.83
CA SER A 116 -0.18 -2.63 15.92
C SER A 116 1.05 -3.44 15.48
N THR A 117 1.20 -4.63 16.06
CA THR A 117 2.27 -5.60 15.73
C THR A 117 1.96 -6.47 14.51
N SER A 118 0.71 -6.49 14.05
CA SER A 118 0.24 -7.18 12.85
C SER A 118 -0.40 -6.21 11.84
N PRO A 119 -0.48 -6.57 10.55
CA PRO A 119 -1.28 -5.84 9.58
C PRO A 119 -2.75 -5.82 9.99
N GLY A 120 -3.49 -4.81 9.52
CA GLY A 120 -4.94 -4.80 9.67
C GLY A 120 -5.62 -5.86 8.80
N PRO A 121 -6.90 -6.18 9.07
CA PRO A 121 -7.69 -7.05 8.19
C PRO A 121 -7.80 -6.43 6.80
N GLN A 122 -7.78 -7.26 5.76
CA GLN A 122 -8.03 -6.78 4.40
C GLN A 122 -9.52 -6.43 4.24
N MET A 123 -9.81 -5.31 3.60
CA MET A 123 -11.16 -4.90 3.21
C MET A 123 -11.15 -4.42 1.76
N SER A 124 -12.28 -4.57 1.07
CA SER A 124 -12.49 -4.00 -0.25
C SER A 124 -13.53 -2.87 -0.22
N LEU A 125 -13.28 -1.80 -0.96
CA LEU A 125 -14.24 -0.74 -1.27
C LEU A 125 -14.61 -0.84 -2.75
N VAL A 126 -15.90 -0.89 -3.08
CA VAL A 126 -16.34 -0.87 -4.48
C VAL A 126 -16.71 0.56 -4.87
N ILE A 127 -16.01 1.13 -5.85
CA ILE A 127 -16.21 2.50 -6.33
C ILE A 127 -16.33 2.46 -7.85
N ALA A 128 -17.43 2.97 -8.40
CA ALA A 128 -17.69 2.99 -9.84
C ALA A 128 -17.45 1.64 -10.56
N GLY A 129 -17.79 0.53 -9.90
CA GLY A 129 -17.61 -0.83 -10.45
C GLY A 129 -16.18 -1.39 -10.36
N VAL A 130 -15.27 -0.72 -9.64
CA VAL A 130 -13.91 -1.19 -9.37
C VAL A 130 -13.78 -1.60 -7.91
N GLU A 131 -13.28 -2.80 -7.65
CA GLU A 131 -12.90 -3.27 -6.32
C GLU A 131 -11.52 -2.71 -5.95
N LEU A 132 -11.48 -1.83 -4.94
CA LEU A 132 -10.25 -1.34 -4.34
C LEU A 132 -9.93 -2.11 -3.06
N VAL A 133 -8.91 -2.95 -3.11
CA VAL A 133 -8.42 -3.75 -1.98
C VAL A 133 -7.48 -2.93 -1.11
N ILE A 134 -7.79 -2.85 0.17
CA ILE A 134 -7.06 -2.08 1.18
C ILE A 134 -6.68 -3.01 2.32
N GLN A 135 -5.39 -3.03 2.63
CA GLN A 135 -4.87 -3.65 3.83
C GLN A 135 -3.76 -2.75 4.38
N PRO A 136 -3.92 -2.12 5.55
CA PRO A 136 -2.84 -1.37 6.17
C PRO A 136 -1.77 -2.31 6.72
N GLU A 137 -0.51 -1.89 6.65
CA GLU A 137 0.57 -2.59 7.33
C GLU A 137 0.54 -2.38 8.85
N ILE A 138 -0.01 -1.26 9.32
CA ILE A 138 -0.09 -0.91 10.75
C ILE A 138 -1.44 -0.25 11.02
N LEU A 139 -2.18 -0.71 12.03
CA LEU A 139 -3.29 0.01 12.64
C LEU A 139 -2.74 0.89 13.77
N LEU A 140 -3.31 2.09 13.92
CA LEU A 140 -2.99 3.01 15.00
C LEU A 140 -4.21 3.16 15.88
N GLU A 141 -4.09 2.88 17.17
CA GLU A 141 -5.21 2.99 18.12
C GLU A 141 -4.73 3.53 19.47
N GLY A 142 -5.64 4.19 20.20
CA GLY A 142 -5.34 4.69 21.53
C GLY A 142 -6.45 5.56 22.10
N VAL A 143 -6.33 5.88 23.39
CA VAL A 143 -7.24 6.84 24.05
C VAL A 143 -6.50 8.16 24.22
N ILE A 144 -7.07 9.24 23.67
CA ILE A 144 -6.53 10.60 23.80
C ILE A 144 -7.66 11.47 24.35
N ASP A 145 -7.39 12.18 25.45
CA ASP A 145 -8.37 13.04 26.14
C ASP A 145 -9.68 12.31 26.52
N GLY A 146 -9.59 11.00 26.80
CA GLY A 146 -10.74 10.17 27.16
C GLY A 146 -11.53 9.61 25.97
N GLU A 147 -11.16 9.95 24.74
CA GLU A 147 -11.80 9.47 23.51
C GLU A 147 -10.95 8.39 22.83
N MET A 148 -11.60 7.31 22.40
CA MET A 148 -10.95 6.32 21.55
C MET A 148 -10.68 6.97 20.18
N ARG A 149 -9.44 6.90 19.71
CA ARG A 149 -9.02 7.45 18.44
C ARG A 149 -8.24 6.40 17.65
N GLY A 150 -8.27 6.53 16.33
CA GLY A 150 -7.56 5.60 15.48
C GLY A 150 -7.14 6.14 14.13
N GLY A 151 -6.35 5.35 13.43
CA GLY A 151 -5.82 5.61 12.10
C GLY A 151 -5.09 4.37 11.59
N ALA A 152 -4.31 4.53 10.53
CA ALA A 152 -3.52 3.43 9.96
C ALA A 152 -2.35 3.96 9.14
N VAL A 153 -1.36 3.11 8.93
CA VAL A 153 -0.23 3.35 8.02
C VAL A 153 -0.27 2.34 6.89
N LYS A 154 -0.16 2.86 5.66
CA LYS A 154 0.08 2.07 4.45
C LYS A 154 1.45 2.40 3.89
N PHE A 155 2.28 1.39 3.66
CA PHE A 155 3.56 1.55 2.98
C PHE A 155 3.43 1.46 1.47
N TYR A 156 4.19 2.32 0.79
CA TYR A 156 4.38 2.29 -0.65
C TYR A 156 5.86 2.08 -0.97
N PHE A 157 6.15 1.00 -1.70
CA PHE A 157 7.52 0.49 -1.92
C PHE A 157 8.02 0.58 -3.38
N SER A 158 7.27 1.26 -4.25
CA SER A 158 7.50 1.19 -5.70
C SER A 158 8.84 1.80 -6.11
N LYS A 159 9.60 1.06 -6.93
CA LYS A 159 10.90 1.50 -7.44
C LYS A 159 10.71 2.34 -8.70
N GLY A 160 11.28 3.55 -8.73
CA GLY A 160 11.25 4.43 -9.91
C GLY A 160 9.90 5.09 -10.20
N HIS A 161 8.90 4.89 -9.35
CA HIS A 161 7.57 5.49 -9.48
C HIS A 161 7.14 6.15 -8.16
N PRO A 162 7.81 7.25 -7.76
CA PRO A 162 7.44 8.01 -6.58
C PRO A 162 5.98 8.50 -6.70
N LEU A 163 5.28 8.58 -5.57
CA LEU A 163 3.92 9.11 -5.58
C LEU A 163 3.93 10.62 -5.85
N THR A 164 2.92 11.08 -6.57
CA THR A 164 2.58 12.49 -6.56
C THR A 164 1.81 12.83 -5.28
N SER A 165 1.96 14.05 -4.76
CA SER A 165 1.21 14.50 -3.58
C SER A 165 -0.32 14.30 -3.70
N PRO A 166 -0.97 14.61 -4.85
CA PRO A 166 -2.37 14.27 -5.05
C PRO A 166 -2.67 12.77 -4.92
N ALA A 167 -1.91 11.91 -5.59
CA ALA A 167 -2.15 10.46 -5.56
C ALA A 167 -1.98 9.87 -4.15
N ALA A 168 -0.96 10.29 -3.41
CA ALA A 168 -0.77 9.87 -2.03
C ALA A 168 -1.90 10.39 -1.12
N SER A 169 -2.39 11.61 -1.35
CA SER A 169 -3.55 12.17 -0.64
C SER A 169 -4.83 11.37 -0.90
N TYR A 170 -5.03 10.84 -2.12
CA TYR A 170 -6.19 9.99 -2.42
C TYR A 170 -6.07 8.62 -1.75
N GLY A 171 -4.87 8.04 -1.71
CA GLY A 171 -4.61 6.82 -0.94
C GLY A 171 -4.87 7.02 0.55
N ALA A 172 -4.41 8.13 1.12
CA ALA A 172 -4.64 8.43 2.54
C ALA A 172 -6.13 8.60 2.87
N LEU A 173 -6.91 9.19 1.95
CA LEU A 173 -8.36 9.28 2.08
C LEU A 173 -9.05 7.91 2.00
N LEU A 174 -8.64 7.03 1.09
CA LEU A 174 -9.15 5.66 1.04
C LEU A 174 -8.79 4.87 2.32
N LEU A 175 -7.60 5.11 2.87
CA LEU A 175 -7.18 4.54 4.15
C LEU A 175 -8.01 5.07 5.33
N GLN A 176 -8.40 6.34 5.30
CA GLN A 176 -9.37 6.89 6.26
C GLN A 176 -10.72 6.18 6.14
N ARG A 177 -11.26 6.00 4.93
CA ARG A 177 -12.52 5.25 4.72
C ARG A 177 -12.43 3.82 5.23
N TYR A 178 -11.28 3.19 5.05
CA TYR A 178 -10.99 1.89 5.65
C TYR A 178 -11.10 1.93 7.18
N CYS A 179 -10.48 2.93 7.83
CA CYS A 179 -10.51 3.07 9.28
C CYS A 179 -11.93 3.34 9.78
N GLU A 180 -12.69 4.19 9.10
CA GLU A 180 -14.08 4.51 9.46
C GLU A 180 -14.99 3.28 9.41
N ALA A 181 -14.69 2.31 8.54
CA ALA A 181 -15.47 1.08 8.39
C ALA A 181 -15.03 -0.07 9.32
N ASN A 182 -13.77 -0.08 9.80
CA ASN A 182 -13.21 -1.22 10.54
C ASN A 182 -12.86 -0.91 11.99
N LEU A 183 -12.69 0.37 12.37
CA LEU A 183 -12.44 0.71 13.76
C LEU A 183 -13.73 0.57 14.59
N PRO A 184 -13.62 0.29 15.89
CA PRO A 184 -14.79 0.15 16.76
C PRO A 184 -15.72 1.38 16.70
N ASP A 185 -17.04 1.20 16.79
CA ASP A 185 -18.08 2.25 16.65
C ASP A 185 -17.85 3.54 17.47
N ARG A 186 -17.04 3.48 18.53
CA ARG A 186 -16.70 4.61 19.41
C ARG A 186 -15.38 5.31 19.06
N ALA A 187 -14.62 4.81 18.09
CA ALA A 187 -13.32 5.34 17.74
C ALA A 187 -13.45 6.47 16.72
N THR A 188 -12.91 7.64 17.04
CA THR A 188 -12.82 8.74 16.09
C THR A 188 -11.57 8.60 15.22
N VAL A 189 -11.77 8.40 13.92
CA VAL A 189 -10.68 8.35 12.94
C VAL A 189 -10.00 9.71 12.85
N GLN A 190 -8.67 9.71 12.94
CA GLN A 190 -7.87 10.93 12.86
C GLN A 190 -7.20 11.04 11.50
N ASN A 191 -7.57 12.07 10.72
CA ASN A 191 -7.04 12.27 9.37
C ASN A 191 -5.50 12.32 9.32
N ARG A 192 -4.89 12.94 10.33
CA ARG A 192 -3.43 13.04 10.47
C ARG A 192 -2.76 11.69 10.80
N GLN A 193 -3.52 10.67 11.20
CA GLN A 193 -3.03 9.32 11.50
C GLN A 193 -3.47 8.31 10.45
N CYS A 194 -4.11 8.74 9.36
CA CYS A 194 -4.27 7.94 8.14
C CYS A 194 -3.12 8.29 7.19
N ILE A 195 -2.08 7.47 7.19
CA ILE A 195 -0.77 7.79 6.65
C ILE A 195 -0.42 6.91 5.46
N ILE A 196 -0.04 7.53 4.34
CA ILE A 196 0.71 6.86 3.26
C ILE A 196 2.18 7.22 3.43
N CYS A 197 3.05 6.22 3.53
CA CYS A 197 4.49 6.41 3.61
C CYS A 197 5.15 5.86 2.33
N ASP A 198 5.63 6.76 1.47
CA ASP A 198 6.49 6.42 0.33
C ASP A 198 7.90 6.17 0.86
N VAL A 199 8.20 4.90 1.12
CA VAL A 199 9.39 4.49 1.86
C VAL A 199 10.67 4.78 1.10
N ARG A 200 10.66 4.66 -0.23
CA ARG A 200 11.88 4.84 -1.04
C ARG A 200 12.28 6.31 -1.19
N VAL A 201 11.29 7.20 -1.21
CA VAL A 201 11.52 8.65 -1.26
C VAL A 201 11.67 9.25 0.14
N GLY A 202 11.05 8.63 1.15
CA GLY A 202 11.03 9.13 2.53
C GLY A 202 9.91 10.14 2.80
N GLU A 203 8.87 10.16 1.95
CA GLU A 203 7.75 11.09 2.10
C GLU A 203 6.59 10.45 2.87
N VAL A 204 5.94 11.29 3.68
CA VAL A 204 4.79 10.90 4.52
C VAL A 204 3.63 11.82 4.13
N HIS A 205 2.51 11.21 3.78
CA HIS A 205 1.30 11.90 3.37
C HIS A 205 0.14 11.51 4.28
N HIS A 206 -0.75 12.46 4.53
CA HIS A 206 -1.88 12.29 5.45
C HIS A 206 -3.21 12.44 4.72
N SER A 207 -4.28 11.95 5.35
CA SER A 207 -5.62 12.16 4.81
C SER A 207 -5.96 13.67 4.87
N PRO A 208 -6.57 14.21 3.80
CA PRO A 208 -6.93 15.62 3.73
C PRO A 208 -8.23 15.91 4.50
N GLU A 209 -8.38 17.13 5.04
CA GLU A 209 -9.64 17.55 5.66
C GLU A 209 -10.76 17.79 4.63
N ALA A 210 -10.42 18.35 3.47
CA ALA A 210 -11.37 18.58 2.38
C ALA A 210 -11.40 17.39 1.40
N THR A 211 -12.44 16.56 1.51
CA THR A 211 -12.53 15.27 0.80
C THR A 211 -13.36 15.30 -0.48
N VAL A 212 -14.41 16.14 -0.57
CA VAL A 212 -15.42 16.11 -1.66
C VAL A 212 -14.81 16.10 -3.07
N ARG A 213 -13.85 16.99 -3.35
CA ARG A 213 -13.20 17.05 -4.66
C ARG A 213 -12.42 15.77 -4.96
N ARG A 214 -11.72 15.25 -3.96
CA ARG A 214 -10.85 14.07 -4.08
C ARG A 214 -11.66 12.80 -4.25
N GLU A 215 -12.81 12.71 -3.59
CA GLU A 215 -13.77 11.63 -3.80
C GLU A 215 -14.25 11.58 -5.24
N ARG A 216 -14.60 12.74 -5.82
CA ARG A 216 -14.96 12.81 -7.25
C ARG A 216 -13.80 12.42 -8.17
N GLU A 217 -12.57 12.79 -7.83
CA GLU A 217 -11.38 12.40 -8.61
C GLU A 217 -11.08 10.90 -8.49
N ILE A 218 -11.27 10.30 -7.32
CA ILE A 218 -11.19 8.84 -7.11
C ILE A 218 -12.26 8.11 -7.91
N GLU A 219 -13.52 8.57 -7.82
CA GLU A 219 -14.64 8.00 -8.56
C GLU A 219 -14.44 8.07 -10.07
N ALA A 220 -13.98 9.23 -10.58
CA ALA A 220 -13.68 9.41 -12.00
C ALA A 220 -12.54 8.49 -12.48
N ALA A 221 -11.48 8.31 -11.67
CA ALA A 221 -10.40 7.39 -11.99
C ALA A 221 -10.87 5.92 -11.98
N CYS A 222 -11.75 5.54 -11.04
CA CYS A 222 -12.34 4.20 -11.02
C CYS A 222 -13.24 3.98 -12.25
N ALA A 223 -14.08 4.96 -12.62
CA ALA A 223 -14.89 4.88 -13.83
C ALA A 223 -14.03 4.72 -15.10
N GLU A 224 -12.90 5.45 -15.19
CA GLU A 224 -11.93 5.30 -16.28
C GLU A 224 -11.33 3.88 -16.34
N ILE A 225 -10.99 3.30 -15.19
CA ILE A 225 -10.50 1.91 -15.08
C ILE A 225 -11.59 0.93 -15.55
N ALA A 226 -12.82 1.06 -15.04
CA ALA A 226 -13.93 0.18 -15.38
C ALA A 226 -14.24 0.18 -16.90
N VAL A 227 -14.19 1.36 -17.54
CA VAL A 227 -14.37 1.48 -19.00
C VAL A 227 -13.24 0.80 -19.78
N ARG A 228 -11.99 0.91 -19.31
CA ARG A 228 -10.82 0.34 -19.99
C ARG A 228 -10.64 -1.16 -19.77
N TRP A 229 -11.14 -1.67 -18.65
CA TRP A 229 -10.90 -3.04 -18.23
C TRP A 229 -11.28 -4.09 -19.31
N PRO A 230 -12.45 -4.02 -19.99
CA PRO A 230 -12.82 -4.98 -21.02
C PRO A 230 -11.88 -4.98 -22.23
N ALA A 231 -11.38 -3.81 -22.63
CA ALA A 231 -10.48 -3.64 -23.76
C ALA A 231 -9.01 -4.01 -23.46
N THR A 232 -8.68 -4.25 -22.19
CA THR A 232 -7.32 -4.61 -21.77
C THR A 232 -7.06 -6.09 -22.06
N SER A 233 -6.17 -6.35 -23.00
CA SER A 233 -5.78 -7.69 -23.44
C SER A 233 -4.29 -7.92 -23.21
N PRO A 234 -3.86 -9.17 -22.92
CA PRO A 234 -2.43 -9.47 -22.83
C PRO A 234 -1.74 -9.14 -24.16
N PRO A 235 -0.47 -8.69 -24.15
CA PRO A 235 0.27 -8.48 -25.38
C PRO A 235 0.22 -9.77 -26.21
N GLY A 236 -0.15 -9.65 -27.48
CA GLY A 236 -0.25 -10.80 -28.37
C GLY A 236 1.04 -11.62 -28.33
N ARG A 237 0.92 -12.93 -28.08
CA ARG A 237 2.05 -13.85 -28.27
C ARG A 237 2.53 -13.68 -29.72
N PRO A 238 3.82 -13.42 -29.97
CA PRO A 238 4.38 -13.61 -31.31
C PRO A 238 4.21 -15.07 -31.76
#